data_AF-A0A0U3HQN9-F1
#
_entry.id   AF-A0A0U3HQN9-F1
#
_cell.length_a   1.000
_cell.length_b   1.000
_cell.length_c   1.000
_cell.angle_alpha   90.00
_cell.angle_beta   90.00
_cell.angle_gamma   90.00
#
_symmetry.space_group_name_H-M   'P 1'
#
loop_
_entity.id
_entity.type
_entity.pdbx_description
1 polymer ?
#
loop_
_entity_poly.entity_id
_entity_poly.type
_entity_poly.pdbx_seq_one_letter_code
_entity_poly.pdbx_strand_id
1 'polypeptide(L)' 'MYKLMLSTILMAASIGAHAADSSFSTFDANGDGFISKSEAAGSDTLTVIFDKLDSNGDGKLSEQEFSQ' A
#
# COMPACT_ATOMS: atom_id res chain seq x y z
N MET A 1 20.11 -25.21 -6.31
CA MET A 1 19.93 -24.05 -5.42
C MET A 1 18.51 -23.53 -5.62
N TYR A 2 17.56 -24.08 -4.85
CA TYR A 2 16.13 -23.77 -5.00
C TYR A 2 15.80 -22.47 -4.28
N LYS A 3 15.79 -21.35 -5.01
CA LYS A 3 15.21 -20.10 -4.52
C LYS A 3 13.75 -20.08 -4.94
N LEU A 4 12.93 -20.80 -4.16
CA LEU A 4 11.47 -20.71 -4.19
C LEU A 4 11.08 -19.25 -3.86
N MET A 5 10.68 -18.46 -4.86
CA MET A 5 9.78 -17.33 -4.63
C MET A 5 8.37 -17.80 -5.01
N LEU A 6 7.71 -18.43 -4.05
CA LEU A 6 6.25 -18.38 -3.99
C LEU A 6 5.89 -16.97 -3.55
N SER A 7 5.21 -16.23 -4.43
CA SER A 7 4.08 -15.38 -4.08
C SER A 7 3.35 -15.03 -5.37
N THR A 8 2.40 -15.91 -5.68
CA THR A 8 1.07 -15.56 -6.20
C THR A 8 0.93 -14.18 -6.85
N ILE A 9 0.85 -14.19 -8.18
CA ILE A 9 0.11 -13.17 -8.95
C ILE A 9 -1.37 -13.34 -8.59
N LEU A 10 -1.88 -12.41 -7.77
CA LEU A 10 -3.29 -12.11 -7.61
C LEU A 10 -3.28 -10.61 -7.24
N MET A 11 -3.77 -9.68 -8.04
CA MET A 11 -5.16 -9.56 -8.41
C MET A 11 -5.27 -8.50 -9.51
N ALA A 12 -5.92 -8.83 -10.63
CA ALA A 12 -6.51 -7.82 -11.47
C ALA A 12 -7.75 -7.29 -10.72
N ALA A 13 -7.78 -6.02 -10.37
CA ALA A 13 -9.01 -5.35 -9.96
C ALA A 13 -8.94 -3.87 -10.30
N SER A 14 -9.69 -3.55 -11.36
CA SER A 14 -10.54 -2.37 -11.43
C SER A 14 -9.85 -1.01 -11.53
N ILE A 15 -10.03 -0.38 -12.69
CA ILE A 15 -10.16 1.06 -12.89
C ILE A 15 -11.13 1.64 -11.84
N GLY A 16 -10.61 1.87 -10.64
CA GLY A 16 -11.23 2.63 -9.59
C GLY A 16 -10.57 3.99 -9.56
N ALA A 17 -10.81 4.80 -10.59
CA ALA A 17 -10.62 6.25 -10.48
C ALA A 17 -11.70 6.81 -9.54
N HIS A 18 -11.65 6.40 -8.28
CA HIS A 18 -12.26 7.15 -7.20
C HIS A 18 -11.13 8.06 -6.74
N ALA A 19 -11.40 9.36 -6.72
CA ALA A 19 -10.39 10.35 -6.40
C ALA A 19 -9.79 10.01 -5.04
N ALA A 20 -8.63 9.37 -5.07
CA ALA A 20 -7.82 9.08 -3.91
C ALA A 20 -7.76 10.38 -3.12
N ASP A 21 -8.15 10.28 -1.85
CA ASP A 21 -7.99 11.35 -0.88
C ASP A 21 -6.60 11.94 -1.12
N SER A 22 -6.49 13.26 -1.29
CA SER A 22 -5.27 13.89 -1.83
C SER A 22 -4.01 13.54 -1.02
N SER A 23 -4.20 13.06 0.20
CA SER A 23 -3.20 12.49 1.10
C SER A 23 -2.60 11.16 0.58
N PHE A 24 -3.40 10.21 0.08
CA PHE A 24 -2.93 8.89 -0.37
C PHE A 24 -1.98 9.01 -1.55
N SER A 25 -2.39 9.71 -2.61
CA SER A 25 -1.55 9.95 -3.80
C SER A 25 -0.30 10.79 -3.51
N THR A 26 -0.22 11.46 -2.36
CA THR A 26 0.99 12.15 -1.92
C THR A 26 2.03 11.15 -1.38
N PHE A 27 1.59 10.03 -0.83
CA PHE A 27 2.46 8.97 -0.32
C PHE A 27 2.76 7.88 -1.36
N ASP A 28 1.81 7.57 -2.24
CA ASP A 28 2.02 6.67 -3.39
C ASP A 28 2.88 7.36 -4.46
N ALA A 29 4.18 7.42 -4.19
CA ALA A 29 5.15 8.12 -5.03
C ALA A 29 5.40 7.39 -6.37
N ASN A 30 5.20 6.06 -6.38
CA ASN A 30 5.43 5.24 -7.56
C ASN A 30 4.16 5.09 -8.44
N GLY A 31 2.97 5.38 -7.89
CA GLY A 31 1.69 5.37 -8.59
C GLY A 31 1.14 3.97 -8.87
N ASP A 32 1.49 2.97 -8.06
CA ASP A 32 1.04 1.58 -8.21
C ASP A 32 -0.30 1.31 -7.50
N GLY A 33 -0.85 2.31 -6.81
CA GLY A 33 -2.10 2.21 -6.07
C GLY A 33 -1.95 1.65 -4.65
N PHE A 34 -0.72 1.56 -4.14
CA PHE A 34 -0.41 1.13 -2.79
C PHE A 34 0.67 2.01 -2.15
N ILE A 35 0.64 2.14 -0.82
CA ILE A 35 1.74 2.77 -0.08
C ILE A 35 2.61 1.69 0.53
N SER A 36 3.83 1.54 0.02
CA SER A 36 4.81 0.61 0.56
C SER A 36 5.43 1.13 1.86
N LYS A 37 6.04 0.25 2.68
CA LYS A 37 6.80 0.68 3.88
C LYS A 37 7.88 1.73 3.57
N SER A 38 8.53 1.63 2.41
CA SER A 38 9.52 2.61 1.96
C SER A 38 8.92 3.99 1.65
N GLU A 39 7.70 4.02 1.14
CA GLU A 39 6.97 5.26 0.86
C GLU A 39 6.39 5.86 2.15
N ALA A 40 5.86 5.01 3.02
CA ALA A 40 5.41 5.40 4.35
C ALA A 40 6.55 5.96 5.23
N ALA A 41 7.79 5.49 5.04
CA ALA A 41 8.96 6.00 5.75
C ALA A 41 9.26 7.48 5.49
N GLY A 42 8.66 8.08 4.46
CA GLY A 42 8.69 9.54 4.24
C GLY A 42 7.86 10.34 5.25
N SER A 43 7.05 9.67 6.08
CA SER A 43 6.19 10.27 7.09
C SER A 43 6.24 9.49 8.40
N ASP A 44 6.72 10.15 9.46
CA ASP A 44 6.77 9.58 10.81
C ASP A 44 5.37 9.13 11.28
N THR A 45 4.35 9.94 11.01
CA THR A 45 2.96 9.61 11.37
C THR A 45 2.50 8.35 10.67
N LEU A 46 2.74 8.25 9.35
CA LEU A 46 2.28 7.12 8.57
C LEU A 46 3.01 5.84 8.96
N THR A 47 4.32 5.93 9.24
CA THR A 47 5.12 4.80 9.74
C THR A 47 4.58 4.25 11.06
N VAL A 48 4.17 5.12 12.00
CA VAL A 48 3.65 4.70 13.31
C VAL A 48 2.29 4.01 13.21
N ILE A 49 1.45 4.43 12.26
CA ILE A 49 0.13 3.84 12.05
C ILE A 49 0.11 2.78 10.95
N PHE A 50 1.23 2.56 10.24
CA PHE A 50 1.32 1.65 9.11
C PHE A 50 0.84 0.26 9.49
N ASP A 51 1.46 -0.35 10.51
CA ASP A 51 1.11 -1.70 10.96
C ASP A 51 -0.30 -1.76 11.60
N LYS A 52 -0.93 -0.60 11.89
CA LYS A 52 -2.34 -0.54 12.33
C LYS A 52 -3.31 -0.49 11.15
N LEU A 53 -2.92 0.15 10.06
CA LEU A 53 -3.73 0.27 8.85
C LEU A 53 -3.61 -0.97 7.96
N ASP A 54 -2.43 -1.60 7.91
CA ASP A 54 -2.10 -2.84 7.21
C ASP A 54 -2.82 -4.03 7.87
N SER A 55 -4.13 -4.09 7.67
CA SER A 55 -5.02 -5.03 8.32
C SER A 55 -4.89 -6.43 7.73
N ASN A 56 -4.51 -6.51 6.45
CA ASN A 56 -4.29 -7.77 5.75
C ASN A 56 -2.86 -8.32 5.96
N GLY A 57 -1.92 -7.50 6.46
CA GLY A 57 -0.55 -7.88 6.79
C GLY A 57 0.32 -8.17 5.56
N ASP A 58 0.01 -7.57 4.42
CA ASP A 58 0.72 -7.81 3.16
C ASP A 58 1.93 -6.90 2.95
N GLY A 59 2.16 -5.95 3.87
CA GLY A 59 3.30 -5.06 3.90
C GLY A 59 3.15 -3.81 3.03
N LYS A 60 1.94 -3.50 2.54
CA LYS A 60 1.58 -2.27 1.82
C LYS A 60 0.18 -1.82 2.23
N LEU A 61 -0.10 -0.52 2.15
CA LEU A 61 -1.44 0.01 2.42
C LEU A 61 -2.17 0.21 1.10
N SER A 62 -3.30 -0.47 0.93
CA SER A 62 -4.25 -0.12 -0.11
C SER A 62 -4.93 1.22 0.18
N GLU A 63 -5.51 1.85 -0.84
CA GLU A 63 -6.34 3.06 -0.68
C GLU A 63 -7.49 2.82 0.33
N GLN A 64 -8.07 1.61 0.31
CA GLN A 64 -9.07 1.23 1.29
C GLN A 64 -8.50 1.24 2.69
N GLU A 65 -7.40 0.52 2.95
CA GLU A 65 -6.74 0.45 4.26
C GLU A 65 -6.27 1.81 4.79
N PHE A 66 -5.83 2.70 3.91
CA PHE A 66 -5.42 4.05 4.27
C PHE A 66 -6.58 4.94 4.72
N SER A 67 -7.79 4.70 4.19
CA SER A 67 -8.99 5.48 4.48
C SER A 67 -9.87 4.88 5.60
N GLN A 68 -9.41 3.81 6.27
CA GLN A 68 -10.12 3.15 7.37
C GLN A 68 -10.15 3.97 8.67
#